data_AF-A0A0N4XJR6-F1
#
_entry.id   AF-A0A0N4XJR6-F1
#
_cell.length_a   1.000
_cell.length_b   1.000
_cell.length_c   1.000
_cell.angle_alpha   90.00
_cell.angle_beta   90.00
_cell.angle_gamma   90.00
#
_symmetry.space_group_name_H-M   'P 1'
#
loop_
_entity.id
_entity.type
_entity.pdbx_description
1 polymer ?
#
loop_
_entity_poly.entity_id
_entity_poly.type
_entity_poly.pdbx_seq_one_letter_code
_entity_poly.pdbx_strand_id
1 'polypeptide(L)'
;MSSTFELNSVDDALKEALKSPAYDEVRRILYGREHGELELPKEALDMAKKNDFDLKAYAITAKEEELRAPRKVRVAAIQFSIVLPTSAPVEEQRRAIHQKAARMVDVAVLAGANIICFHELWTMPFAFCTRERLPWTQFAESAESGPTTKFLSQVCDRGINDQGPDS
;
A
#
# COMPACT_ATOMS: atom_id res chain seq x y z
N MET A 1 -9.90 0.93 -32.61
CA MET A 1 -8.66 1.68 -32.29
C MET A 1 -8.67 1.94 -30.80
N SER A 2 -7.66 1.47 -30.08
CA SER A 2 -7.53 1.80 -28.65
C SER A 2 -7.33 3.31 -28.52
N SER A 3 -8.06 3.94 -27.61
CA SER A 3 -7.82 5.35 -27.27
C SER A 3 -6.35 5.53 -26.84
N THR A 4 -5.70 6.60 -27.32
CA THR A 4 -4.35 6.99 -26.87
C THR A 4 -4.37 7.79 -25.57
N PHE A 5 -5.56 8.14 -25.08
CA PHE A 5 -5.72 8.83 -23.81
C PHE A 5 -5.53 7.85 -22.64
N GLU A 6 -4.56 8.14 -21.79
CA GLU A 6 -4.27 7.40 -20.57
C GLU A 6 -4.76 8.22 -19.36
N LEU A 7 -5.59 7.60 -18.53
CA LEU A 7 -6.14 8.21 -17.33
C LEU A 7 -5.41 7.64 -16.12
N ASN A 8 -4.58 8.46 -15.46
CA ASN A 8 -3.79 8.02 -14.31
C ASN A 8 -4.61 7.95 -13.02
N SER A 9 -5.54 8.88 -12.81
CA SER A 9 -6.29 9.03 -11.57
C SER A 9 -7.62 9.71 -11.85
N VAL A 10 -8.71 9.09 -11.39
CA VAL A 10 -10.05 9.66 -11.51
C VAL A 10 -10.15 10.95 -10.70
N ASP A 11 -9.55 10.98 -9.51
CA ASP A 11 -9.58 12.16 -8.64
C ASP A 11 -8.86 13.36 -9.24
N ASP A 12 -7.69 13.14 -9.83
CA ASP A 12 -6.90 14.21 -10.44
C ASP A 12 -7.62 14.74 -11.70
N ALA A 13 -8.18 13.87 -12.53
CA ALA A 13 -8.95 14.29 -13.70
C ALA A 13 -10.22 15.06 -13.33
N LEU A 14 -10.95 14.64 -12.29
CA LEU A 14 -12.11 15.39 -11.81
C LEU A 14 -11.72 16.76 -11.27
N LYS A 15 -10.59 16.85 -10.56
CA LYS A 15 -10.06 18.09 -9.98
C LYS A 15 -9.58 19.08 -11.05
N GLU A 16 -9.01 18.58 -12.14
CA GLU A 16 -8.61 19.40 -13.29
C GLU A 16 -9.80 19.88 -14.13
N ALA A 17 -10.80 19.01 -14.32
CA ALA A 17 -11.93 19.29 -15.21
C ALA A 17 -13.05 20.12 -14.57
N LEU A 18 -13.24 20.04 -13.25
CA LEU A 18 -14.34 20.67 -12.53
C LEU A 18 -13.85 21.76 -11.58
N LYS A 19 -14.69 22.78 -11.34
CA LYS A 19 -14.46 23.81 -10.32
C LYS A 19 -15.54 23.73 -9.24
N SER A 20 -15.26 24.26 -8.05
CA SER A 20 -16.28 24.44 -7.01
C SER A 20 -17.39 25.37 -7.52
N PRO A 21 -18.69 25.11 -7.22
CA PRO A 21 -19.21 24.09 -6.31
C PRO A 21 -19.47 22.71 -6.94
N ALA A 22 -19.38 22.59 -8.27
CA ALA A 22 -19.70 21.34 -8.98
C ALA A 22 -18.74 20.20 -8.62
N TYR A 23 -17.44 20.50 -8.48
CA TYR A 23 -16.43 19.52 -8.03
C TYR A 23 -16.79 18.91 -6.68
N ASP A 24 -17.14 19.76 -5.71
CA ASP A 24 -17.45 19.34 -4.34
C ASP A 24 -18.71 18.46 -4.31
N GLU A 25 -19.74 18.82 -5.07
CA GLU A 25 -20.98 18.07 -5.14
C GLU A 25 -20.82 16.72 -5.85
N VAL A 26 -20.03 16.67 -6.93
CA VAL A 26 -19.70 15.40 -7.62
C VAL A 26 -18.93 14.48 -6.69
N ARG A 27 -17.92 15.00 -5.98
CA ARG A 27 -17.13 14.22 -5.02
C ARG A 27 -18.00 13.71 -3.87
N ARG A 28 -18.92 14.54 -3.38
CA ARG A 28 -19.89 14.16 -2.34
C ARG A 28 -20.80 13.02 -2.77
N ILE A 29 -21.26 13.03 -4.03
CA ILE A 29 -22.12 11.98 -4.59
C ILE A 29 -21.33 10.68 -4.78
N LEU A 30 -20.11 10.74 -5.32
CA LEU A 30 -19.31 9.55 -5.63
C LEU A 30 -18.72 8.87 -4.38
N TYR A 31 -18.19 9.66 -3.44
CA TYR A 31 -17.42 9.15 -2.31
C TYR A 31 -18.12 9.33 -0.95
N GLY A 32 -19.19 10.10 -0.89
CA GLY A 32 -19.89 10.44 0.35
C GLY A 32 -19.26 11.63 1.07
N ARG A 33 -19.05 11.51 2.38
CA ARG A 33 -18.45 12.61 3.17
C ARG A 33 -17.00 12.85 2.77
N GLU A 34 -16.57 14.10 2.88
CA GLU A 34 -15.16 14.43 2.71
C GLU A 34 -14.32 13.84 3.86
N HIS A 35 -13.16 13.29 3.49
CA HIS A 35 -12.12 12.84 4.40
C HIS A 35 -10.91 13.75 4.23
N GLY A 36 -10.45 14.34 5.34
CA GLY A 36 -9.30 15.24 5.33
C GLY A 36 -8.01 14.51 4.99
N GLU A 37 -7.13 15.15 4.24
CA GLU A 37 -5.76 14.65 4.01
C GLU A 37 -4.94 14.79 5.30
N LEU A 38 -4.10 13.80 5.56
CA LEU A 38 -3.18 13.80 6.70
C LEU A 38 -1.83 14.35 6.26
N GLU A 39 -1.28 15.26 7.06
CA GLU A 39 0.12 15.66 6.91
C GLU A 39 1.04 14.49 7.26
N LEU A 40 1.96 14.19 6.36
CA LEU A 40 2.92 13.09 6.50
C LEU A 40 4.32 13.64 6.78
N PRO A 41 5.16 12.90 7.53
CA PRO A 41 6.54 13.29 7.75
C PRO A 41 7.30 13.48 6.43
N LYS A 42 8.11 14.54 6.34
CA LYS A 42 8.91 14.84 5.14
C LYS A 42 9.80 13.68 4.74
N GLU A 43 10.39 13.01 5.72
CA GLU A 43 11.22 11.83 5.51
C GLU A 43 10.47 10.69 4.79
N ALA A 44 9.22 10.43 5.17
CA ALA A 44 8.39 9.42 4.53
C ALA A 44 8.07 9.81 3.07
N LEU A 45 7.76 11.08 2.82
CA LEU A 45 7.51 11.61 1.47
C LEU A 45 8.75 11.55 0.58
N ASP A 46 9.92 11.95 1.10
CA ASP A 46 11.18 11.91 0.38
C ASP A 46 11.61 10.47 0.07
N MET A 47 11.39 9.55 1.01
CA MET A 47 11.67 8.13 0.81
C MET A 47 10.71 7.49 -0.21
N ALA A 48 9.42 7.83 -0.20
CA ALA A 48 8.46 7.39 -1.21
C ALA A 48 8.87 7.89 -2.60
N LYS A 49 9.18 9.18 -2.72
CA LYS A 49 9.65 9.79 -3.97
C LYS A 49 10.95 9.17 -4.48
N LYS A 50 11.92 8.89 -3.60
CA LYS A 50 13.19 8.24 -3.95
C LYS A 50 12.99 6.82 -4.47
N ASN A 51 11.97 6.12 -3.97
CA ASN A 51 11.67 4.74 -4.35
C ASN A 51 10.55 4.63 -5.41
N ASP A 52 10.13 5.77 -5.96
CA ASP A 52 9.19 5.87 -7.08
C ASP A 52 7.83 5.20 -6.82
N PHE A 53 7.17 5.60 -5.73
CA PHE A 53 5.78 5.22 -5.46
C PHE A 53 4.98 6.33 -4.77
N ASP A 54 3.67 6.29 -4.98
CA ASP A 54 2.73 7.25 -4.38
C ASP A 54 2.52 7.00 -2.89
N LEU A 55 2.44 8.08 -2.11
CA LEU A 55 2.08 8.07 -0.70
C LEU A 55 0.97 9.08 -0.45
N LYS A 56 -0.25 8.59 -0.16
CA LYS A 56 -1.43 9.39 0.18
C LYS A 56 -1.99 8.93 1.52
N ALA A 57 -2.46 9.86 2.35
CA ALA A 57 -3.03 9.54 3.66
C ALA A 57 -4.25 10.40 3.95
N TYR A 58 -5.29 9.77 4.50
CA TYR A 58 -6.59 10.40 4.77
C TYR A 58 -7.08 10.05 6.17
N ALA A 59 -7.92 10.91 6.73
CA ALA A 59 -8.49 10.78 8.06
C ALA A 59 -9.98 10.44 8.00
N ILE A 60 -10.35 9.32 8.61
CA ILE A 60 -11.73 8.98 8.94
C ILE A 60 -11.95 9.30 10.41
N THR A 61 -12.82 10.28 10.69
CA THR A 61 -13.11 10.74 12.05
C THR A 61 -14.47 10.25 12.53
N ALA A 62 -14.58 10.07 13.85
CA ALA A 62 -15.81 9.79 14.56
C ALA A 62 -16.12 10.93 15.55
N LYS A 63 -17.38 11.00 16.01
CA LYS A 63 -17.77 11.95 17.06
C LYS A 63 -17.10 11.54 18.38
N GLU A 64 -16.70 12.54 19.16
CA GLU A 64 -16.16 12.31 20.50
C GLU A 64 -17.24 11.69 21.41
N GLU A 65 -16.84 10.66 22.16
CA GLU A 65 -17.69 10.01 23.16
C GLU A 65 -17.34 10.56 24.55
N GLU A 66 -18.34 10.73 25.41
CA GLU A 66 -18.14 11.21 26.78
C GLU A 66 -17.45 10.17 27.68
N LEU A 67 -17.65 8.88 27.39
CA LEU A 67 -17.20 7.78 28.26
C LEU A 67 -15.97 7.03 27.73
N ARG A 68 -15.65 7.16 26.43
CA ARG A 68 -14.57 6.40 25.80
C ARG A 68 -13.59 7.33 25.11
N ALA A 69 -12.30 7.11 25.39
CA ALA A 69 -11.24 7.76 24.65
C ALA A 69 -11.24 7.30 23.17
N PRO A 70 -10.85 8.16 22.23
CA PRO A 70 -10.71 7.79 20.82
C PRO A 70 -9.72 6.65 20.61
N ARG A 71 -10.13 5.58 19.93
CA ARG A 71 -9.24 4.48 19.52
C ARG A 71 -8.69 4.74 18.12
N LYS A 72 -7.74 5.66 18.02
CA LYS A 72 -7.10 6.01 16.75
C LYS A 72 -6.20 4.86 16.29
N VAL A 73 -6.33 4.48 15.03
CA VAL A 73 -5.46 3.48 14.37
C VAL A 73 -5.14 3.99 12.97
N ARG A 74 -3.89 3.85 12.54
CA ARG A 74 -3.45 4.14 11.18
C ARG A 74 -3.21 2.83 10.45
N VAL A 75 -3.88 2.66 9.33
CA VAL A 75 -3.79 1.46 8.48
C VAL A 75 -3.16 1.87 7.16
N ALA A 76 -2.20 1.08 6.68
CA ALA A 76 -1.59 1.24 5.37
C ALA A 76 -1.98 0.08 4.46
N ALA A 77 -2.49 0.41 3.28
CA ALA A 77 -2.74 -0.53 2.20
C ALA A 77 -1.63 -0.35 1.16
N ILE A 78 -0.90 -1.42 0.85
CA ILE A 78 0.25 -1.41 -0.05
C ILE A 78 -0.08 -2.18 -1.32
N GLN A 79 0.14 -1.53 -2.47
CA GLN A 79 0.00 -2.11 -3.80
C GLN A 79 1.26 -1.86 -4.64
N PHE A 80 1.64 -2.83 -5.46
CA PHE A 80 2.76 -2.68 -6.39
C PHE A 80 2.70 -3.71 -7.53
N SER A 81 3.42 -3.42 -8.60
CA SER A 81 3.74 -4.38 -9.66
C SER A 81 4.94 -5.26 -9.32
N ILE A 82 5.00 -6.43 -9.95
CA ILE A 82 6.16 -7.33 -9.92
C ILE A 82 7.45 -6.63 -10.38
N VAL A 83 8.60 -7.11 -9.93
CA VAL A 83 9.89 -6.46 -10.12
C VAL A 83 10.69 -7.04 -11.28
N LEU A 84 10.79 -8.37 -11.34
CA LEU A 84 11.55 -9.08 -12.38
C LEU A 84 10.61 -9.69 -13.42
N PRO A 85 11.11 -9.99 -14.64
CA PRO A 85 10.34 -10.72 -15.65
C PRO A 85 9.86 -12.06 -15.11
N THR A 86 8.70 -12.51 -15.60
CA THR A 86 8.08 -13.78 -15.18
C THR A 86 8.89 -15.02 -15.58
N SER A 87 9.86 -14.87 -16.48
CA SER A 87 10.82 -15.90 -16.89
C SER A 87 12.06 -16.04 -15.99
N ALA A 88 12.25 -15.13 -15.03
CA ALA A 88 13.37 -15.20 -14.08
C ALA A 88 13.18 -16.36 -13.08
N PRO A 89 14.24 -16.83 -12.39
CA PRO A 89 14.10 -17.84 -11.35
C PRO A 89 13.13 -17.42 -10.24
N VAL A 90 12.28 -18.35 -9.78
CA VAL A 90 11.21 -18.09 -8.77
C VAL A 90 11.75 -17.44 -7.50
N GLU A 91 12.89 -17.94 -7.00
CA GLU A 91 13.55 -17.39 -5.82
C GLU A 91 13.95 -15.92 -6.00
N GLU A 92 14.47 -15.56 -7.16
CA GLU A 92 14.92 -14.21 -7.45
C GLU A 92 13.73 -13.26 -7.60
N GLN A 93 12.65 -13.70 -8.24
CA GLN A 93 11.40 -12.94 -8.34
C GLN A 93 10.86 -12.63 -6.93
N ARG A 94 10.74 -13.65 -6.06
CA ARG A 94 10.27 -13.46 -4.68
C ARG A 94 11.17 -12.51 -3.90
N ARG A 95 12.49 -12.70 -3.96
CA ARG A 95 13.46 -11.85 -3.25
C ARG A 95 13.36 -10.39 -3.69
N ALA A 96 13.22 -10.13 -4.99
CA ALA A 96 13.07 -8.77 -5.52
C ALA A 96 11.77 -8.13 -5.05
N ILE A 97 10.68 -8.90 -5.01
CA ILE A 97 9.39 -8.47 -4.46
C ILE A 97 9.49 -8.16 -2.96
N HIS A 98 10.11 -9.03 -2.16
CA HIS A 98 10.33 -8.80 -0.73
C HIS A 98 11.13 -7.52 -0.48
N GLN A 99 12.16 -7.25 -1.29
CA GLN A 99 12.93 -6.00 -1.18
C GLN A 99 12.10 -4.75 -1.49
N LYS A 100 11.23 -4.79 -2.52
CA LYS A 100 10.32 -3.68 -2.83
C LYS A 100 9.29 -3.47 -1.71
N ALA A 101 8.69 -4.56 -1.23
CA ALA A 101 7.73 -4.54 -0.14
C ALA A 101 8.35 -4.00 1.16
N ALA A 102 9.59 -4.39 1.50
CA ALA A 102 10.30 -3.89 2.67
C ALA A 102 10.38 -2.35 2.68
N ARG A 103 10.77 -1.75 1.55
CA ARG A 103 10.89 -0.28 1.46
C ARG A 103 9.55 0.43 1.60
N MET A 104 8.48 -0.16 1.07
CA MET A 104 7.12 0.38 1.24
C MET A 104 6.63 0.24 2.69
N VAL A 105 7.00 -0.86 3.37
CA VAL A 105 6.74 -1.03 4.81
C VAL A 105 7.50 0.00 5.63
N ASP A 106 8.78 0.23 5.34
CA ASP A 106 9.59 1.22 6.04
C ASP A 106 8.93 2.62 5.94
N VAL A 107 8.46 3.00 4.75
CA VAL A 107 7.71 4.25 4.56
C VAL A 107 6.37 4.25 5.30
N ALA A 108 5.63 3.14 5.31
CA ALA A 108 4.37 3.03 6.06
C ALA A 108 4.59 3.18 7.58
N VAL A 109 5.68 2.61 8.11
CA VAL A 109 6.09 2.74 9.51
C VAL A 109 6.50 4.17 9.83
N LEU A 110 7.31 4.82 8.98
CA LEU A 110 7.64 6.24 9.12
C LEU A 110 6.39 7.13 9.06
N ALA A 111 5.43 6.74 8.23
CA ALA A 111 4.11 7.35 8.17
C ALA A 111 3.20 6.91 9.34
N GLY A 112 3.70 6.25 10.39
CA GLY A 112 2.99 5.94 11.63
C GLY A 112 1.91 4.85 11.51
N ALA A 113 1.97 3.97 10.50
CA ALA A 113 1.02 2.88 10.34
C ALA A 113 1.15 1.84 11.47
N ASN A 114 0.03 1.46 12.08
CA ASN A 114 -0.04 0.38 13.07
C ASN A 114 -0.34 -0.98 12.42
N ILE A 115 -1.09 -0.97 11.31
CA ILE A 115 -1.50 -2.16 10.58
C ILE A 115 -1.16 -1.96 9.11
N ILE A 116 -0.52 -2.95 8.50
CA ILE A 116 -0.16 -2.95 7.08
C ILE A 116 -0.82 -4.16 6.42
N CYS A 117 -1.33 -3.96 5.20
CA CYS A 117 -1.89 -5.03 4.38
C CYS A 117 -1.36 -4.92 2.94
N PHE A 118 -1.05 -6.07 2.34
CA PHE A 118 -0.66 -6.18 0.93
C PHE A 118 -1.82 -6.71 0.09
N HIS A 119 -1.77 -6.45 -1.22
CA HIS A 119 -2.71 -7.06 -2.16
C HIS A 119 -2.57 -8.59 -2.24
N GLU A 120 -3.58 -9.24 -2.83
CA GLU A 120 -3.59 -10.68 -3.04
C GLU A 120 -2.38 -11.16 -3.84
N LEU A 121 -1.82 -12.31 -3.43
CA LEU A 121 -0.69 -12.98 -4.08
C LEU A 121 0.50 -12.07 -4.35
N TRP A 122 0.75 -11.10 -3.47
CA TRP A 122 1.79 -10.09 -3.66
C TRP A 122 3.19 -10.64 -3.88
N THR A 123 3.48 -11.88 -3.45
CA THR A 123 4.79 -12.54 -3.58
C THR A 123 5.07 -13.17 -4.95
N MET A 124 4.12 -13.15 -5.88
CA MET A 124 4.25 -13.82 -7.18
C MET A 124 3.54 -13.06 -8.30
N PRO A 125 3.89 -13.28 -9.58
CA PRO A 125 3.07 -12.83 -10.68
C PRO A 125 1.70 -13.53 -10.64
N PHE A 126 0.66 -12.82 -11.11
CA PHE A 126 -0.67 -13.39 -11.25
C PHE A 126 -0.72 -14.39 -12.41
N ALA A 127 -0.27 -15.62 -12.17
CA ALA A 127 0.02 -16.61 -13.21
C ALA A 127 -1.13 -17.58 -13.51
N PHE A 128 -2.23 -17.54 -12.76
CA PHE A 128 -3.34 -18.50 -12.91
C PHE A 128 -4.02 -18.46 -14.28
N CYS A 129 -3.93 -17.33 -14.99
CA CYS A 129 -4.41 -17.22 -16.37
C CYS A 129 -3.72 -18.20 -17.34
N THR A 130 -2.50 -18.64 -17.04
CA THR A 130 -1.74 -19.60 -17.85
C THR A 130 -2.29 -21.02 -17.73
N ARG A 131 -2.94 -21.36 -16.60
CA ARG A 131 -3.30 -22.73 -16.20
C ARG A 131 -2.12 -23.70 -16.10
N GLU A 132 -0.89 -23.19 -16.17
CA GLU A 132 0.31 -23.99 -16.05
C GLU A 132 0.58 -24.30 -14.58
N ARG A 133 1.09 -25.50 -14.30
CA ARG A 133 1.47 -25.87 -12.93
C ARG A 133 2.86 -25.37 -12.59
N LEU A 134 3.85 -25.71 -13.42
CA LEU A 134 5.23 -25.31 -13.23
C LEU A 134 5.56 -24.11 -14.12
N PRO A 135 6.38 -23.15 -13.64
CA PRO A 135 7.04 -23.13 -12.33
C PRO A 135 6.15 -22.58 -11.20
N TRP A 136 4.91 -22.16 -11.47
CA TRP A 136 4.08 -21.36 -10.56
C TRP A 136 3.81 -21.99 -9.19
N THR A 137 3.61 -23.31 -9.11
CA THR A 137 3.43 -23.98 -7.81
C THR A 137 4.66 -23.94 -6.92
N GLN A 138 5.84 -23.55 -7.42
CA GLN A 138 7.04 -23.35 -6.61
C GLN A 138 6.97 -22.07 -5.74
N PHE A 139 6.06 -21.14 -6.04
CA PHE A 139 5.78 -19.99 -5.17
C PHE A 139 4.97 -20.37 -3.92
N ALA A 140 4.41 -21.59 -3.86
CA ALA A 140 3.66 -22.03 -2.70
C ALA A 140 4.58 -22.19 -1.49
N GLU A 141 4.16 -21.65 -0.35
CA GLU A 141 4.92 -21.62 0.90
C GLU A 141 4.05 -22.05 2.07
N SER A 142 4.69 -22.48 3.17
CA SER A 142 4.00 -22.68 4.45
C SER A 142 3.48 -21.34 4.98
N ALA A 143 2.21 -21.29 5.37
CA ALA A 143 1.62 -20.08 5.95
C ALA A 143 2.29 -19.67 7.27
N GLU A 144 2.72 -20.63 8.08
CA GLU A 144 3.26 -20.37 9.42
C GLU A 144 4.79 -20.24 9.43
N SER A 145 5.48 -20.99 8.57
CA SER A 145 6.94 -21.14 8.63
C SER A 145 7.67 -20.85 7.31
N GLY A 146 6.92 -20.38 6.30
CA GLY A 146 7.44 -20.04 4.99
C GLY A 146 8.41 -18.85 5.03
N PRO A 147 9.26 -18.71 4.00
CA PRO A 147 10.22 -17.61 3.94
C PRO A 147 9.53 -16.24 3.96
N THR A 148 8.37 -16.09 3.33
CA THR A 148 7.62 -14.82 3.37
C THR A 148 7.12 -14.48 4.77
N THR A 149 6.55 -15.43 5.51
CA THR A 149 6.10 -15.20 6.89
C THR A 149 7.27 -14.81 7.79
N LYS A 150 8.40 -15.52 7.70
CA LYS A 150 9.62 -15.17 8.45
C LYS A 150 10.16 -13.78 8.10
N PHE A 151 10.16 -13.45 6.81
CA PHE A 151 10.55 -12.12 6.35
C PHE A 151 9.65 -11.03 6.96
N LEU A 152 8.32 -11.21 6.91
CA LEU A 152 7.38 -10.24 7.49
C LEU A 152 7.56 -10.08 8.99
N SER A 153 7.75 -11.19 9.73
CA SER A 153 8.04 -11.12 11.17
C SER A 153 9.27 -10.26 11.46
N GLN A 154 10.36 -10.44 10.70
CA GLN A 154 11.59 -9.65 10.86
C GLN A 154 11.43 -8.18 10.48
N VAL A 155 10.57 -7.86 9.50
CA VAL A 155 10.28 -6.47 9.13
C VAL A 155 9.45 -5.79 10.21
N CYS A 156 8.42 -6.48 10.73
CA CYS A 156 7.58 -5.97 11.81
C CYS A 156 8.38 -5.73 13.11
N ASP A 157 9.25 -6.66 13.50
CA ASP A 157 10.06 -6.52 14.71
C ASP A 157 11.03 -5.34 14.64
N ARG A 158 11.58 -5.04 13.45
CA ARG A 158 12.43 -3.85 13.25
C ARG A 158 11.65 -2.55 13.48
N GLY A 159 10.46 -2.46 12.90
CA GLY A 159 9.59 -1.28 13.06
C GLY A 159 9.21 -0.99 14.51
N ILE A 160 9.04 -2.02 15.35
CA ILE A 160 8.71 -1.86 16.78
C ILE A 160 9.90 -1.31 17.57
N ASN A 161 11.13 -1.73 17.28
CA ASN A 161 12.31 -1.32 18.03
C ASN A 161 12.77 0.12 17.71
N ASP A 162 12.41 0.64 16.53
CA ASP A 162 12.74 2.02 16.12
C ASP A 162 11.68 3.05 16.55
N GLN A 163 10.47 2.60 16.92
CA GLN A 163 9.43 3.44 17.53
C GLN A 163 9.66 3.45 19.04
N GLY A 164 10.28 4.51 19.57
CA GLY A 164 10.54 4.66 21.02
C GLY A 164 9.27 4.52 21.88
N PRO A 165 9.40 4.37 23.21
CA PRO A 165 8.32 3.90 24.10
C PRO A 165 7.08 4.80 24.24
N ASP A 166 7.00 5.93 23.53
CA ASP A 166 5.95 6.95 23.65
C ASP A 166 5.18 7.24 22.34
N SER A 167 5.06 6.28 21.42
CA SER A 167 4.20 6.39 20.22
C SER A 167 2.75 5.99 20.48
#